data_AF-A0A3D4N856-F1
#
_entry.id   AF-A0A3D4N856-F1
#
_cell.length_a   1.000
_cell.length_b   1.000
_cell.length_c   1.000
_cell.angle_alpha   90.00
_cell.angle_beta   90.00
_cell.angle_gamma   90.00
#
_symmetry.space_group_name_H-M   'P 1'
#
loop_
_entity.id
_entity.type
_entity.pdbx_description
1 polymer ?
#
loop_
_entity_poly.entity_id
_entity_poly.type
_entity_poly.pdbx_seq_one_letter_code
_entity_poly.pdbx_strand_id
1 'polypeptide(L)'
;MKKARRVFLIIVIIIAIMMASSPLNVLAKPDSSGITTNPLIAGGTWTTGNEVDVTSLAASAPQWLQLLANGVKVTEAGKICHPFRGGQFGWVGEIRQYKDGEWLKLPTTNDWVPSKEGEFMSCAQAPAAGTYALFGYWIRLVVTVVEVPSFCSSVDWDEVMVTADGNILISGYVYNISVGTAIHFTVTDYFPTLPVPPLTGSSTVGSDNYFNIDTGISGGDYSSVTFTIYEESHNCQYENSVVYTAD
;
A
#
# COMPACT_ATOMS: atom_id res chain seq x y z
N MET A 1 16.05 19.65 -58.70
CA MET A 1 15.40 18.34 -58.42
C MET A 1 16.28 17.33 -57.66
N LYS A 2 17.58 17.17 -57.97
CA LYS A 2 18.46 16.18 -57.28
C LYS A 2 18.73 16.48 -55.78
N LYS A 3 18.83 17.76 -55.39
CA LYS A 3 19.06 18.16 -53.98
C LYS A 3 17.82 17.97 -53.10
N ALA A 4 16.64 18.39 -53.57
CA ALA A 4 15.37 18.20 -52.87
C ALA A 4 15.06 16.71 -52.63
N ARG A 5 15.36 15.83 -53.61
CA ARG A 5 15.17 14.38 -53.47
C ARG A 5 16.10 13.74 -52.44
N ARG A 6 17.32 14.27 -52.25
CA ARG A 6 18.26 13.81 -51.22
C ARG A 6 17.83 14.25 -49.82
N VAL A 7 17.36 15.48 -49.67
CA VAL A 7 16.86 15.99 -48.39
C VAL A 7 15.62 15.22 -47.94
N PHE A 8 14.70 14.94 -48.87
CA PHE A 8 13.51 14.14 -48.58
C PHE A 8 13.86 12.72 -48.10
N LEU A 9 14.82 12.06 -48.74
CA LEU A 9 15.27 10.71 -48.33
C LEU A 9 15.89 10.70 -46.93
N ILE A 10 16.67 11.72 -46.56
CA ILE A 10 17.28 11.82 -45.23
C ILE A 10 16.20 11.98 -44.15
N ILE A 11 15.19 12.83 -44.40
CA ILE A 11 14.08 13.04 -43.45
C ILE A 11 13.28 11.75 -43.24
N VAL A 12 13.00 11.00 -44.31
CA VAL A 12 12.28 9.71 -44.21
C VAL A 12 13.06 8.69 -43.39
N ILE A 13 14.38 8.63 -43.54
CA ILE A 13 15.23 7.72 -42.77
C ILE A 13 15.23 8.10 -41.28
N ILE A 14 15.32 9.40 -40.95
CA ILE A 14 15.29 9.87 -39.56
C ILE A 14 13.95 9.52 -38.90
N ILE A 15 12.83 9.74 -39.60
CA ILE A 15 11.50 9.41 -39.08
C ILE A 15 11.34 7.90 -38.87
N ALA A 16 11.84 7.07 -39.80
CA ALA A 16 11.81 5.62 -39.66
C ALA A 16 12.61 5.13 -38.44
N ILE A 17 13.75 5.75 -38.15
CA ILE A 17 14.57 5.42 -36.96
C ILE A 17 13.83 5.81 -35.69
N MET A 18 13.15 6.97 -35.65
CA MET A 18 12.37 7.39 -34.48
C MET A 18 11.15 6.49 -34.21
N MET A 19 10.52 5.93 -35.25
CA MET A 19 9.43 4.96 -35.07
C MET A 19 9.95 3.60 -34.60
N ALA A 20 11.14 3.18 -35.05
CA ALA A 20 11.77 1.93 -34.62
C ALA A 20 12.30 1.98 -33.17
N SER A 21 12.50 3.18 -32.60
CA SER A 21 12.88 3.36 -31.19
C SER A 21 11.70 3.51 -30.24
N SER A 22 10.45 3.42 -30.72
CA SER A 22 9.32 3.36 -29.80
C SER A 22 9.38 2.03 -29.03
N PRO A 23 9.35 2.04 -27.69
CA PRO A 23 9.27 0.80 -26.94
C PRO A 23 7.99 0.08 -27.38
N LEU A 24 8.12 -1.18 -27.80
CA LEU A 24 6.96 -2.05 -27.99
C LEU A 24 6.14 -1.98 -26.71
N ASN A 25 4.83 -1.74 -26.83
CA ASN A 25 3.92 -1.77 -25.70
C ASN A 25 4.17 -3.05 -24.89
N VAL A 26 4.68 -2.91 -23.67
CA VAL A 26 4.83 -4.02 -22.74
C VAL A 26 3.41 -4.35 -22.28
N LEU A 27 2.80 -5.34 -22.92
CA LEU A 27 1.62 -5.98 -22.36
C LEU A 27 2.07 -6.67 -21.08
N ALA A 28 1.61 -6.18 -19.94
CA ALA A 28 1.70 -6.91 -18.69
C ALA A 28 1.02 -8.26 -18.93
N LYS A 29 1.80 -9.34 -18.94
CA LYS A 29 1.27 -10.69 -18.99
C LYS A 29 0.57 -10.91 -17.65
N PRO A 30 -0.76 -11.14 -17.60
CA PRO A 30 -1.36 -11.65 -16.39
C PRO A 30 -0.88 -13.09 -16.29
N ASP A 31 0.01 -13.37 -15.33
CA ASP A 31 0.42 -14.73 -15.10
C ASP A 31 -0.77 -15.44 -14.43
N SER A 32 -1.35 -16.39 -15.17
CA SER A 32 -2.56 -17.13 -14.79
C SER A 32 -2.27 -18.22 -13.73
N SER A 33 -1.32 -17.96 -12.85
CA SER A 33 -0.94 -18.79 -11.72
C SER A 33 -0.85 -17.84 -10.54
N GLY A 34 -1.77 -17.97 -9.58
CA GLY A 34 -1.96 -17.07 -8.43
C GLY A 34 -0.81 -17.01 -7.42
N ILE A 35 0.43 -17.08 -7.89
CA ILE A 35 1.63 -16.65 -7.19
C ILE A 35 2.32 -15.66 -8.12
N THR A 36 2.19 -14.37 -7.81
CA THR A 36 3.15 -13.39 -8.31
C THR A 36 4.33 -13.43 -7.36
N THR A 37 5.20 -14.44 -7.44
CA THR A 37 6.59 -14.27 -6.98
C THR A 37 7.23 -13.31 -7.97
N ASN A 38 6.76 -12.06 -7.98
CA ASN A 38 7.34 -11.02 -8.78
C ASN A 38 8.64 -10.68 -8.07
N PRO A 39 9.80 -11.07 -8.61
CA PRO A 39 11.07 -10.84 -7.94
C PRO A 39 11.35 -9.34 -7.74
N LEU A 40 10.61 -8.46 -8.42
CA LEU A 40 10.68 -7.01 -8.24
C LEU A 40 9.98 -6.51 -6.97
N ILE A 41 9.01 -7.27 -6.44
CA ILE A 41 8.23 -6.90 -5.24
C ILE A 41 8.78 -7.63 -4.01
N ALA A 42 8.85 -8.96 -4.05
CA ALA A 42 9.31 -9.78 -2.94
C ALA A 42 10.13 -10.98 -3.45
N GLY A 43 11.24 -10.68 -4.14
CA GLY A 43 12.24 -11.69 -4.50
C GLY A 43 13.18 -11.97 -3.35
N GLY A 44 13.73 -13.20 -3.26
CA GLY A 44 14.70 -13.57 -2.24
C GLY A 44 14.30 -14.84 -1.50
N THR A 45 14.92 -15.04 -0.33
CA THR A 45 14.63 -16.18 0.54
C THR A 45 14.43 -15.72 1.97
N TRP A 46 13.67 -16.49 2.75
CA TRP A 46 13.50 -16.22 4.17
C TRP A 46 14.81 -16.31 4.94
N THR A 47 14.99 -15.43 5.94
CA THR A 47 16.19 -15.43 6.78
C THR A 47 16.28 -16.62 7.74
N THR A 48 15.17 -17.29 8.01
CA THR A 48 15.07 -18.36 9.01
C THR A 48 13.94 -19.30 8.67
N GLY A 49 14.13 -20.60 8.91
CA GLY A 49 13.13 -21.65 8.63
C GLY A 49 13.35 -22.32 7.28
N ASN A 50 12.40 -23.17 6.89
CA ASN A 50 12.40 -23.87 5.61
C ASN A 50 11.25 -23.34 4.74
N GLU A 51 11.54 -23.00 3.50
CA GLU A 51 10.51 -22.56 2.57
C GLU A 51 9.53 -23.69 2.26
N VAL A 52 8.25 -23.34 2.17
CA VAL A 52 7.14 -24.24 1.90
C VAL A 52 6.16 -23.58 0.94
N ASP A 53 5.66 -24.35 -0.02
CA ASP A 53 4.56 -23.88 -0.87
C ASP A 53 3.28 -23.79 -0.05
N VAL A 54 2.68 -22.59 -0.04
CA VAL A 54 1.45 -22.26 0.69
C VAL A 54 0.35 -21.75 -0.25
N THR A 55 0.51 -21.94 -1.56
CA THR A 55 -0.40 -21.37 -2.58
C THR A 55 -1.84 -21.82 -2.39
N SER A 56 -2.05 -23.09 -2.08
CA SER A 56 -3.39 -23.62 -1.79
C SER A 56 -3.97 -23.07 -0.50
N LEU A 57 -3.13 -22.76 0.49
CA LEU A 57 -3.54 -22.19 1.78
C LEU A 57 -3.84 -20.70 1.65
N ALA A 58 -3.18 -19.99 0.74
CA ALA A 58 -3.39 -18.57 0.49
C ALA A 58 -4.82 -18.23 0.03
N ALA A 59 -5.58 -19.21 -0.49
CA ALA A 59 -6.99 -19.03 -0.82
C ALA A 59 -7.90 -18.69 0.39
N SER A 60 -7.44 -18.95 1.62
CA SER A 60 -8.13 -18.55 2.86
C SER A 60 -7.80 -17.13 3.33
N ALA A 61 -6.83 -16.47 2.70
CA ALA A 61 -6.49 -15.08 3.01
C ALA A 61 -7.57 -14.12 2.42
N PRO A 62 -7.71 -12.91 2.97
CA PRO A 62 -8.53 -11.87 2.37
C PRO A 62 -8.20 -11.64 0.88
N GLN A 63 -9.22 -11.44 0.05
CA GLN A 63 -9.05 -11.34 -1.42
C GLN A 63 -8.22 -10.13 -1.88
N TRP A 64 -8.13 -9.08 -1.06
CA TRP A 64 -7.31 -7.91 -1.33
C TRP A 64 -5.82 -8.13 -1.03
N LEU A 65 -5.47 -9.25 -0.37
CA LEU A 65 -4.09 -9.65 -0.11
C LEU A 65 -3.57 -10.59 -1.18
N GLN A 66 -2.35 -10.30 -1.62
CA GLN A 66 -1.61 -11.11 -2.58
C GLN A 66 -0.52 -11.89 -1.85
N LEU A 67 -0.41 -13.18 -2.14
CA LEU A 67 0.74 -13.98 -1.72
C LEU A 67 1.97 -13.51 -2.52
N LEU A 68 2.96 -12.94 -1.84
CA LEU A 68 4.12 -12.33 -2.49
C LEU A 68 5.34 -13.26 -2.57
N ALA A 69 5.45 -14.21 -1.66
CA ALA A 69 6.53 -15.18 -1.60
C ALA A 69 6.02 -16.55 -1.10
N ASN A 70 6.83 -17.60 -1.28
CA ASN A 70 6.58 -18.87 -0.61
C ASN A 70 6.46 -18.67 0.91
N GLY A 71 5.73 -19.56 1.55
CA GLY A 71 5.68 -19.58 3.00
C GLY A 71 6.98 -20.06 3.61
N VAL A 72 7.11 -19.90 4.91
CA VAL A 72 8.22 -20.40 5.71
C VAL A 72 7.70 -21.19 6.89
N LYS A 73 8.29 -22.37 7.11
CA LYS A 73 8.03 -23.20 8.26
C LYS A 73 9.18 -23.07 9.26
N VAL A 74 8.86 -22.61 10.47
CA VAL A 74 9.79 -22.53 11.59
C VAL A 74 9.41 -23.55 12.67
N THR A 75 10.42 -24.07 13.37
CA THR A 75 10.25 -25.09 14.43
C THR A 75 10.21 -24.51 15.83
N GLU A 76 10.50 -23.22 15.98
CA GLU A 76 10.52 -22.50 17.25
C GLU A 76 10.20 -21.01 17.04
N ALA A 77 10.00 -20.29 18.14
CA ALA A 77 9.81 -18.85 18.11
C ALA A 77 11.09 -18.14 17.64
N GLY A 78 10.97 -17.12 16.79
CA GLY A 78 12.12 -16.45 16.22
C GLY A 78 11.75 -15.30 15.29
N LYS A 79 12.71 -14.43 15.01
CA LYS A 79 12.51 -13.36 14.02
C LYS A 79 12.57 -13.97 12.62
N ILE A 80 11.54 -13.73 11.83
CA ILE A 80 11.48 -14.09 10.41
C ILE A 80 11.47 -12.82 9.59
N CYS A 81 12.31 -12.78 8.56
CA CYS A 81 12.36 -11.69 7.61
C CYS A 81 12.39 -12.23 6.18
N HIS A 82 11.81 -11.47 5.26
CA HIS A 82 11.89 -11.71 3.84
C HIS A 82 12.19 -10.40 3.11
N PRO A 83 13.04 -10.39 2.07
CA PRO A 83 13.24 -9.19 1.29
C PRO A 83 11.95 -8.71 0.64
N PHE A 84 11.73 -7.40 0.71
CA PHE A 84 10.47 -6.79 0.29
C PHE A 84 10.73 -5.44 -0.38
N ARG A 85 11.35 -5.49 -1.55
CA ARG A 85 11.64 -4.30 -2.35
C ARG A 85 10.39 -3.49 -2.69
N GLY A 86 9.23 -4.13 -2.83
CA GLY A 86 7.95 -3.48 -3.08
C GLY A 86 7.63 -2.37 -2.10
N GLY A 87 8.06 -2.49 -0.83
CA GLY A 87 7.86 -1.47 0.18
C GLY A 87 8.48 -0.12 -0.14
N GLN A 88 9.53 -0.08 -0.97
CA GLN A 88 10.13 1.17 -1.45
C GLN A 88 9.27 1.87 -2.51
N PHE A 89 8.24 1.19 -3.01
CA PHE A 89 7.43 1.68 -4.11
C PHE A 89 5.97 1.90 -3.73
N GLY A 90 5.55 1.69 -2.48
CA GLY A 90 4.15 1.88 -2.06
C GLY A 90 3.36 0.59 -1.87
N TRP A 91 4.02 -0.57 -1.95
CA TRP A 91 3.45 -1.82 -1.45
C TRP A 91 3.54 -1.88 0.07
N VAL A 92 2.57 -2.52 0.71
CA VAL A 92 2.64 -2.87 2.13
C VAL A 92 2.79 -4.37 2.28
N GLY A 93 3.83 -4.79 3.01
CA GLY A 93 4.12 -6.19 3.32
C GLY A 93 3.57 -6.56 4.68
N GLU A 94 2.88 -7.69 4.76
CA GLU A 94 2.32 -8.26 5.99
C GLU A 94 2.69 -9.72 6.12
N ILE A 95 3.34 -10.08 7.23
CA ILE A 95 3.62 -11.48 7.55
C ILE A 95 2.44 -12.02 8.35
N ARG A 96 1.92 -13.17 7.92
CA ARG A 96 0.80 -13.86 8.56
C ARG A 96 1.17 -15.27 8.96
N GLN A 97 0.59 -15.78 10.04
CA GLN A 97 0.68 -17.16 10.47
C GLN A 97 -0.54 -17.95 9.98
N TYR A 98 -0.33 -19.11 9.37
CA TYR A 98 -1.42 -20.03 9.09
C TYR A 98 -1.72 -20.86 10.33
N LYS A 99 -2.94 -20.71 10.88
CA LYS A 99 -3.38 -21.42 12.08
C LYS A 99 -4.88 -21.65 12.01
N ASP A 100 -5.31 -22.87 12.34
CA ASP A 100 -6.74 -23.25 12.44
C ASP A 100 -7.57 -22.97 11.18
N GLY A 101 -6.94 -22.99 9.99
CA GLY A 101 -7.61 -22.75 8.71
C GLY A 101 -7.58 -21.30 8.24
N GLU A 102 -6.98 -20.39 9.00
CA GLU A 102 -6.98 -18.95 8.75
C GLU A 102 -5.57 -18.36 8.78
N TRP A 103 -5.41 -17.20 8.12
CA TRP A 103 -4.17 -16.41 8.13
C TRP A 103 -4.24 -15.27 9.15
N LEU A 104 -3.61 -15.48 10.30
CA LEU A 104 -3.54 -14.52 11.39
C LEU A 104 -2.42 -13.50 11.15
N LYS A 105 -2.76 -12.22 11.08
CA LYS A 105 -1.79 -11.13 10.92
C LYS A 105 -0.82 -11.07 12.10
N LEU A 106 0.47 -10.93 11.80
CA LEU A 106 1.49 -10.60 12.80
C LEU A 106 1.88 -9.11 12.69
N PRO A 107 2.29 -8.49 13.81
CA PRO A 107 2.99 -7.22 13.75
C PRO A 107 4.22 -7.33 12.83
N THR A 108 4.17 -6.60 11.71
CA THR A 108 5.17 -6.66 10.65
C THR A 108 5.81 -5.29 10.47
N THR A 109 7.14 -5.25 10.47
CA THR A 109 7.93 -4.05 10.21
C THR A 109 8.49 -4.11 8.79
N ASN A 110 8.25 -3.04 8.02
CA ASN A 110 8.81 -2.84 6.69
C ASN A 110 9.89 -1.76 6.78
N ASP A 111 11.16 -2.14 6.81
CA ASP A 111 12.28 -1.19 6.89
C ASP A 111 13.57 -1.79 6.34
N TRP A 112 14.59 -0.95 6.20
CA TRP A 112 15.94 -1.34 5.88
C TRP A 112 16.62 -2.07 7.04
N VAL A 113 17.10 -3.28 6.79
CA VAL A 113 17.76 -4.15 7.78
C VAL A 113 19.17 -4.50 7.29
N PRO A 114 20.21 -4.36 8.14
CA PRO A 114 20.17 -3.88 9.53
C PRO A 114 20.13 -2.35 9.67
N SER A 115 20.39 -1.60 8.60
CA SER A 115 20.42 -0.14 8.56
C SER A 115 19.96 0.34 7.17
N LYS A 116 19.89 1.66 6.92
CA LYS A 116 19.52 2.25 5.62
C LYS A 116 20.45 1.84 4.45
N GLU A 117 21.60 1.23 4.73
CA GLU A 117 22.51 0.66 3.72
C GLU A 117 22.25 -0.83 3.46
N GLY A 118 21.38 -1.45 4.24
CA GLY A 118 21.04 -2.86 4.18
C GLY A 118 20.02 -3.17 3.07
N GLU A 119 19.24 -4.22 3.28
CA GLU A 119 18.16 -4.60 2.37
C GLU A 119 16.81 -4.18 2.96
N PHE A 120 15.86 -3.76 2.12
CA PHE A 120 14.52 -3.45 2.59
C PHE A 120 13.75 -4.75 2.79
N MET A 121 13.36 -5.03 4.03
CA MET A 121 12.78 -6.30 4.45
C MET A 121 11.42 -6.09 5.10
N SER A 122 10.53 -7.07 4.93
CA SER A 122 9.40 -7.28 5.84
C SER A 122 9.85 -8.25 6.93
N CYS A 123 9.74 -7.86 8.19
CA CYS A 123 10.16 -8.66 9.34
C CYS A 123 9.03 -8.77 10.36
N ALA A 124 8.90 -9.94 10.98
CA ALA A 124 7.98 -10.19 12.09
C ALA A 124 8.61 -11.13 13.12
N GLN A 125 8.08 -11.09 14.34
CA GLN A 125 8.42 -12.05 15.39
C GLN A 125 7.46 -13.23 15.31
N ALA A 126 7.93 -14.40 14.87
CA ALA A 126 7.16 -15.63 14.95
C ALA A 126 7.04 -16.05 16.43
N PRO A 127 5.82 -16.15 16.99
CA PRO A 127 5.63 -16.44 18.42
C PRO A 127 5.84 -17.91 18.77
N ALA A 128 5.76 -18.82 17.80
CA ALA A 128 5.90 -20.26 18.00
C ALA A 128 6.28 -20.99 16.69
N ALA A 129 6.49 -22.30 16.78
CA ALA A 129 6.56 -23.17 15.61
C ALA A 129 5.30 -23.02 14.74
N GLY A 130 5.45 -23.02 13.42
CA GLY A 130 4.31 -22.86 12.52
C GLY A 130 4.70 -22.56 11.08
N THR A 131 3.69 -22.37 10.25
CA THR A 131 3.82 -21.90 8.87
C THR A 131 3.43 -20.44 8.80
N TYR A 132 4.27 -19.64 8.16
CA TYR A 132 4.10 -18.20 7.99
C TYR A 132 4.25 -17.85 6.51
N ALA A 133 3.72 -16.72 6.07
CA ALA A 133 3.92 -16.26 4.70
C ALA A 133 3.90 -14.73 4.63
N LEU A 134 4.57 -14.19 3.61
CA LEU A 134 4.54 -12.78 3.28
C LEU A 134 3.42 -12.55 2.28
N PHE A 135 2.43 -11.79 2.73
CA PHE A 135 1.41 -11.21 1.89
C PHE A 135 1.72 -9.73 1.65
N GLY A 136 1.06 -9.14 0.67
CA GLY A 136 1.04 -7.70 0.55
C GLY A 136 -0.03 -7.21 -0.39
N TYR A 137 -0.11 -5.89 -0.46
CA TYR A 137 -1.13 -5.18 -1.21
C TYR A 137 -0.58 -3.81 -1.62
N TRP A 138 -1.16 -3.25 -2.67
CA TRP A 138 -0.86 -1.89 -3.10
C TRP A 138 -1.91 -0.92 -2.54
N ILE A 139 -1.45 0.22 -2.05
CA ILE A 139 -2.34 1.30 -1.61
C ILE A 139 -2.60 2.23 -2.79
N ARG A 140 -3.86 2.27 -3.26
CA ARG A 140 -4.31 3.26 -4.24
C ARG A 140 -5.20 4.29 -3.54
N LEU A 141 -4.71 5.53 -3.45
CA LEU A 141 -5.52 6.67 -3.02
C LEU A 141 -6.53 7.00 -4.12
N VAL A 142 -7.82 6.97 -3.80
CA VAL A 142 -8.91 7.39 -4.69
C VAL A 142 -9.51 8.67 -4.12
N VAL A 143 -8.96 9.80 -4.55
CA VAL A 143 -9.51 11.10 -4.20
C VAL A 143 -10.76 11.34 -5.04
N THR A 144 -11.93 11.21 -4.43
CA THR A 144 -13.19 11.66 -5.03
C THR A 144 -13.21 13.18 -4.93
N VAL A 145 -12.93 13.88 -6.03
CA VAL A 145 -12.99 15.34 -6.06
C VAL A 145 -14.46 15.76 -6.01
N VAL A 146 -14.98 15.99 -4.81
CA VAL A 146 -16.19 16.78 -4.62
C VAL A 146 -15.81 18.23 -4.95
N GLU A 147 -16.57 18.94 -5.80
CA GLU A 147 -16.32 20.37 -6.04
C GLU A 147 -16.43 21.13 -4.71
N VAL A 148 -15.27 21.45 -4.13
CA VAL A 148 -15.20 22.17 -2.88
C VAL A 148 -15.31 23.67 -3.19
N PRO A 149 -16.19 24.44 -2.52
CA PRO A 149 -16.28 25.88 -2.73
C PRO A 149 -14.93 26.59 -2.55
N SER A 150 -14.67 27.66 -3.31
CA SER A 150 -13.37 28.34 -3.36
C SER A 150 -12.88 28.99 -2.06
N PHE A 151 -13.71 29.00 -1.01
CA PHE A 151 -13.36 29.49 0.33
C PHE A 151 -12.89 28.38 1.27
N CYS A 152 -12.93 27.12 0.84
CA CYS A 152 -12.55 25.97 1.64
C CYS A 152 -11.03 25.75 1.66
N SER A 153 -10.52 25.07 2.69
CA SER A 153 -9.14 24.59 2.74
C SER A 153 -8.85 23.54 1.65
N SER A 154 -7.59 23.27 1.36
CA SER A 154 -7.18 22.19 0.46
C SER A 154 -6.33 21.18 1.20
N VAL A 155 -6.59 19.89 1.03
CA VAL A 155 -5.83 18.81 1.69
C VAL A 155 -4.94 18.10 0.67
N ASP A 156 -3.65 18.02 0.99
CA ASP A 156 -2.65 17.21 0.31
C ASP A 156 -2.33 16.00 1.19
N TRP A 157 -2.49 14.79 0.65
CA TRP A 157 -2.45 13.55 1.43
C TRP A 157 -1.04 12.99 1.46
N ASP A 158 -0.54 12.71 2.67
CA ASP A 158 0.78 12.13 2.87
C ASP A 158 0.68 10.61 3.02
N GLU A 159 -0.05 10.13 4.03
CA GLU A 159 -0.17 8.70 4.32
C GLU A 159 -1.58 8.30 4.76
N VAL A 160 -2.08 7.20 4.21
CA VAL A 160 -3.24 6.49 4.74
C VAL A 160 -2.92 5.01 4.78
N MET A 161 -2.61 4.48 5.96
CA MET A 161 -2.13 3.11 6.12
C MET A 161 -2.77 2.41 7.31
N VAL A 162 -2.75 1.08 7.26
CA VAL A 162 -3.05 0.22 8.42
C VAL A 162 -1.72 -0.20 9.03
N THR A 163 -1.49 0.12 10.29
CA THR A 163 -0.24 -0.21 10.97
C THR A 163 -0.14 -1.72 11.26
N ALA A 164 1.04 -2.13 11.72
CA ALA A 164 1.31 -3.47 12.22
C ALA A 164 0.32 -3.90 13.31
N ASP A 165 -0.13 -2.94 14.13
CA ASP A 165 -1.06 -3.15 15.24
C ASP A 165 -2.54 -3.08 14.80
N GLY A 166 -2.77 -2.75 13.52
CA GLY A 166 -4.07 -2.65 12.89
C GLY A 166 -4.70 -1.25 12.92
N ASN A 167 -4.02 -0.27 13.51
CA ASN A 167 -4.49 1.13 13.55
C ASN A 167 -4.53 1.70 12.14
N ILE A 168 -5.60 2.41 11.81
CA ILE A 168 -5.62 3.25 10.61
C ILE A 168 -4.95 4.57 10.98
N LEU A 169 -3.85 4.87 10.30
CA LEU A 169 -3.19 6.17 10.31
C LEU A 169 -3.67 6.98 9.11
N ILE A 170 -4.05 8.23 9.34
CA ILE A 170 -4.45 9.20 8.31
C ILE A 170 -3.65 10.49 8.53
N SER A 171 -2.88 10.91 7.55
CA SER A 171 -2.06 12.12 7.64
C SER A 171 -1.96 12.88 6.33
N GLY A 172 -1.67 14.18 6.44
CA GLY A 172 -1.54 15.07 5.30
C GLY A 172 -1.30 16.53 5.71
N TYR A 173 -1.24 17.40 4.71
CA TYR A 173 -1.06 18.84 4.84
C TYR A 173 -2.36 19.56 4.46
N VAL A 174 -2.79 20.51 5.28
CA VAL A 174 -3.98 21.34 5.00
C VAL A 174 -3.58 22.78 4.78
N TYR A 175 -3.94 23.32 3.62
CA TYR A 175 -3.64 24.70 3.26
C TYR A 175 -4.88 25.59 3.35
N ASN A 176 -4.66 26.90 3.55
CA ASN A 176 -5.72 27.89 3.72
C ASN A 176 -6.56 27.68 5.00
N ILE A 177 -5.92 27.22 6.07
CA ILE A 177 -6.50 27.03 7.41
C ILE A 177 -5.55 27.62 8.48
N SER A 178 -6.08 28.03 9.63
CA SER A 178 -5.23 28.52 10.73
C SER A 178 -4.62 27.36 11.53
N VAL A 179 -3.37 27.52 11.95
CA VAL A 179 -2.72 26.59 12.90
C VAL A 179 -3.58 26.46 14.16
N GLY A 180 -3.71 25.23 14.67
CA GLY A 180 -4.53 24.91 15.83
C GLY A 180 -6.02 24.70 15.53
N THR A 181 -6.45 24.81 14.27
CA THR A 181 -7.83 24.46 13.90
C THR A 181 -8.07 22.97 14.07
N ALA A 182 -9.24 22.61 14.61
CA ALA A 182 -9.67 21.23 14.75
C ALA A 182 -10.13 20.65 13.40
N ILE A 183 -9.62 19.47 13.09
CA ILE A 183 -10.00 18.63 11.96
C ILE A 183 -10.71 17.42 12.52
N HIS A 184 -11.99 17.26 12.21
CA HIS A 184 -12.76 16.07 12.60
C HIS A 184 -12.75 15.06 11.48
N PHE A 185 -12.71 13.77 11.81
CA PHE A 185 -12.82 12.70 10.83
C PHE A 185 -13.97 11.74 11.17
N THR A 186 -14.55 11.13 10.15
CA THR A 186 -15.46 9.99 10.27
C THR A 186 -15.02 8.90 9.32
N VAL A 187 -14.69 7.71 9.80
CA VAL A 187 -14.47 6.51 8.97
C VAL A 187 -15.80 5.80 8.81
N THR A 188 -16.31 5.74 7.58
CA THR A 188 -17.67 5.26 7.26
C THR A 188 -17.69 3.88 6.63
N ASP A 189 -16.58 3.43 6.06
CA ASP A 189 -16.47 2.09 5.47
C ASP A 189 -15.15 1.45 5.89
N TYR A 190 -15.26 0.32 6.58
CA TYR A 190 -14.15 -0.53 6.97
C TYR A 190 -14.68 -1.97 7.03
N PHE A 191 -14.28 -2.83 6.10
CA PHE A 191 -14.54 -4.27 6.21
C PHE A 191 -13.62 -4.81 7.32
N PRO A 192 -14.12 -5.59 8.31
CA PRO A 192 -14.56 -6.96 8.03
C PRO A 192 -15.87 -7.35 8.74
N THR A 193 -16.74 -8.04 8.01
CA THR A 193 -17.80 -8.97 8.48
C THR A 193 -18.82 -8.55 9.56
N LEU A 194 -18.77 -7.35 10.16
CA LEU A 194 -19.75 -6.86 11.14
C LEU A 194 -20.08 -5.38 10.92
N PRO A 195 -21.35 -4.96 11.08
CA PRO A 195 -21.72 -3.55 11.06
C PRO A 195 -21.17 -2.88 12.32
N VAL A 196 -20.08 -2.14 12.19
CA VAL A 196 -19.57 -1.33 13.29
C VAL A 196 -19.98 0.13 13.09
N PRO A 197 -20.40 0.85 14.14
CA PRO A 197 -20.68 2.28 14.04
C PRO A 197 -19.52 3.07 13.41
N PRO A 198 -19.81 4.16 12.68
CA PRO A 198 -18.79 5.01 12.09
C PRO A 198 -17.80 5.47 13.18
N LEU A 199 -16.51 5.26 12.94
CA LEU A 199 -15.51 5.75 13.86
C LEU A 199 -15.36 7.26 13.66
N THR A 200 -15.41 8.01 14.74
CA THR A 200 -15.19 9.46 14.71
C THR A 200 -14.06 9.86 15.63
N GLY A 201 -13.36 10.93 15.27
CA GLY A 201 -12.35 11.54 16.13
C GLY A 201 -11.90 12.89 15.58
N SER A 202 -10.88 13.47 16.21
CA SER A 202 -10.38 14.78 15.83
C SER A 202 -8.87 14.90 16.04
N SER A 203 -8.22 15.72 15.22
CA SER A 203 -6.84 16.17 15.40
C SER A 203 -6.77 17.69 15.21
N THR A 204 -5.61 18.29 15.50
CA THR A 204 -5.38 19.73 15.32
C THR A 204 -4.26 19.98 14.33
N VAL A 205 -4.43 20.98 13.47
CA VAL A 205 -3.40 21.38 12.51
C VAL A 205 -2.16 21.89 13.23
N GLY A 206 -1.02 21.25 12.98
CA GLY A 206 0.30 21.63 13.47
C GLY A 206 0.82 22.93 12.86
N SER A 207 1.93 23.43 13.40
CA SER A 207 2.57 24.69 12.93
C SER A 207 3.13 24.63 11.51
N ASP A 208 3.32 23.43 10.99
CA ASP A 208 3.76 23.07 9.65
C ASP A 208 2.59 22.73 8.71
N ASN A 209 1.35 23.04 9.13
CA ASN A 209 0.11 22.68 8.44
C ASN A 209 -0.17 21.17 8.35
N TYR A 210 0.58 20.36 9.08
CA TYR A 210 0.41 18.91 9.10
C TYR A 210 -0.65 18.49 10.11
N PHE A 211 -1.40 17.44 9.78
CA PHE A 211 -2.25 16.74 10.74
C PHE A 211 -1.96 15.25 10.70
N ASN A 212 -2.15 14.61 11.85
CA ASN A 212 -2.01 13.17 12.01
C ASN A 212 -3.14 12.65 12.89
N ILE A 213 -3.77 11.58 12.45
CA ILE A 213 -4.84 10.87 13.12
C ILE A 213 -4.43 9.40 13.26
N ASP A 214 -4.39 8.92 14.50
CA ASP A 214 -4.37 7.50 14.82
C ASP A 214 -5.76 7.11 15.34
N THR A 215 -6.42 6.21 14.62
CA THR A 215 -7.78 5.75 14.94
C THR A 215 -7.85 4.83 16.16
N GLY A 216 -6.73 4.24 16.59
CA GLY A 216 -6.68 3.30 17.72
C GLY A 216 -7.47 2.00 17.51
N ILE A 217 -7.91 1.69 16.29
CA ILE A 217 -8.58 0.42 15.97
C ILE A 217 -7.51 -0.63 15.75
N SER A 218 -7.56 -1.79 16.44
CA SER A 218 -6.63 -2.89 16.19
C SER A 218 -7.29 -4.06 15.47
N GLY A 219 -6.56 -4.70 14.54
CA GLY A 219 -6.83 -6.07 14.09
C GLY A 219 -7.88 -6.29 13.00
N GLY A 220 -8.30 -5.27 12.25
CA GLY A 220 -9.21 -5.44 11.11
C GLY A 220 -8.50 -5.75 9.78
N ASP A 221 -9.18 -6.48 8.89
CA ASP A 221 -8.75 -6.75 7.51
C ASP A 221 -9.56 -5.91 6.53
N TYR A 222 -8.99 -4.78 6.12
CA TYR A 222 -9.68 -3.74 5.35
C TYR A 222 -9.40 -3.87 3.85
N SER A 223 -10.46 -3.86 3.03
CA SER A 223 -10.35 -3.75 1.57
C SER A 223 -10.41 -2.31 1.06
N SER A 224 -11.06 -1.44 1.82
CA SER A 224 -11.15 0.00 1.58
C SER A 224 -11.41 0.73 2.90
N VAL A 225 -10.95 1.97 2.97
CA VAL A 225 -11.23 2.91 4.06
C VAL A 225 -11.78 4.18 3.44
N THR A 226 -13.04 4.50 3.72
CA THR A 226 -13.64 5.80 3.36
C THR A 226 -13.68 6.67 4.59
N PHE A 227 -13.25 7.91 4.44
CA PHE A 227 -13.33 8.88 5.52
C PHE A 227 -13.78 10.25 5.05
N THR A 228 -14.45 10.97 5.95
CA THR A 228 -14.88 12.36 5.75
C THR A 228 -14.13 13.23 6.74
N ILE A 229 -13.47 14.29 6.26
CA ILE A 229 -12.93 15.37 7.08
C ILE A 229 -13.91 16.52 7.16
N TYR A 230 -14.11 17.05 8.36
CA TYR A 230 -14.84 18.30 8.60
C TYR A 230 -13.91 19.36 9.22
N GLU A 231 -13.86 20.52 8.57
CA GLU A 231 -13.11 21.70 9.00
C GLU A 231 -14.07 22.72 9.67
N GLU A 232 -13.75 23.11 10.91
CA GLU A 232 -14.58 24.07 11.66
C GLU A 232 -14.50 25.52 11.16
N SER A 233 -13.33 25.98 10.67
CA SER A 233 -13.11 27.39 10.27
C SER A 233 -13.96 27.81 9.08
N HIS A 234 -14.09 26.94 8.08
CA HIS A 234 -14.83 27.24 6.85
C HIS A 234 -16.12 26.41 6.70
N ASN A 235 -16.42 25.52 7.66
CA ASN A 235 -17.57 24.61 7.61
C ASN A 235 -17.55 23.73 6.34
N CYS A 236 -16.37 23.25 5.97
CA CYS A 236 -16.14 22.47 4.74
C CYS A 236 -16.01 20.98 5.05
N GLN A 237 -16.50 20.15 4.13
CA GLN A 237 -16.40 18.68 4.22
C GLN A 237 -15.63 18.14 3.01
N TYR A 238 -14.73 17.21 3.27
CA TYR A 238 -13.92 16.52 2.28
C TYR A 238 -14.14 15.03 2.44
N GLU A 239 -14.64 14.37 1.42
CA GLU A 239 -14.71 12.91 1.38
C GLU A 239 -13.53 12.37 0.61
N ASN A 240 -12.91 11.31 1.13
CA ASN A 240 -11.85 10.61 0.44
C ASN A 240 -11.94 9.12 0.75
N SER A 241 -11.48 8.30 -0.20
CA SER A 241 -11.48 6.86 -0.08
C SER A 241 -10.14 6.29 -0.47
N VAL A 242 -9.68 5.34 0.31
CA VAL A 242 -8.47 4.56 0.01
C VAL A 242 -8.90 3.15 -0.27
N VAL A 243 -8.46 2.61 -1.40
CA VAL A 243 -8.78 1.25 -1.81
C VAL A 243 -7.48 0.44 -1.79
N TYR A 244 -7.53 -0.70 -1.11
CA TYR A 244 -6.44 -1.67 -1.10
C TYR A 244 -6.69 -2.66 -2.23
N THR A 245 -5.77 -2.69 -3.19
CA THR A 245 -5.91 -3.54 -4.37
C THR A 245 -4.80 -4.59 -4.39
N ALA A 246 -5.18 -5.81 -4.76
CA ALA A 246 -4.24 -6.79 -5.28
C ALA A 246 -3.97 -6.42 -6.76
N ASP A 247 -2.70 -6.33 -7.15
CA ASP A 247 -2.31 -6.15 -8.56
C ASP A 247 -2.21 -7.49 -9.30
#